data_AF-A0A0C7NCC2-F1
#
_entry.id   AF-A0A0C7NCC2-F1
#
_cell.length_a   1.000
_cell.length_b   1.000
_cell.length_c   1.000
_cell.angle_alpha   90.00
_cell.angle_beta   90.00
_cell.angle_gamma   90.00
#
_symmetry.space_group_name_H-M   'P 1'
#
loop_
_entity.id
_entity.type
_entity.pdbx_description
1 polymer ?
#
loop_
_entity_poly.entity_id
_entity_poly.type
_entity_poly.pdbx_seq_one_letter_code
_entity_poly.pdbx_strand_id
1 'polypeptide(L)'
;MALIERLQRRASDWGLLPRLLQLLPRLAIISGIIGFAWLAVYLPLEGEFRRTYISENALMPSQAYSYFRETEWNLLRGYRTQVKDLVNKHSDERNGILGSWLEEIGVKTAIHHDPENRDTLYGVWNAPRGDGTEAMVLAAPWFNGDGEFNIGGVALATALTRFFSRWPLWSKNIIVVFSEDTRASLSSWCHAYHNNLDLTGGSIESAVVLDYPGTNDYFKYVEIFYAGLNGELPNLDLVNVAVHVTEHEGMKVSLNGAPESEIGEDDYPGRMQKMLLGIRKMALAGVQTCYGNEAFSGYRIQSIVLRARGKEGPFDITTFGRVPEAVFRSVNNLLEKFHQSFFFYLLLAPRYFVSIASYLPAAVAYSAAFILASLDNFLKSNKHLPMGANAAFRISLNTATTFVGSFLASFFISQVFLQWQKPLALVLASGLLSLIPLFPTDIKLSLAQSHQLKSIAFSYLSVVLTSLLVVNFALAFGIGLLAFPMIFLANTVSPRTGIKNTALLVLTNPFICSCLFANIFESQLPNLEIISRLISAWKELGCWTWFLICIGWLPAWITVAISSLPAVFGQSVVDKTKPLDVDTDADADIKKLQ
;
A
#
# COMPACT_ATOMS: atom_id res chain seq x y z
N MET A 1 43.09 7.84 -0.80
CA MET A 1 43.68 6.90 0.19
C MET A 1 44.29 7.64 1.39
N ALA A 2 45.34 8.45 1.25
CA ALA A 2 46.03 9.12 2.38
C ALA A 2 45.16 10.10 3.22
N LEU A 3 44.15 10.72 2.60
CA LEU A 3 43.25 11.67 3.29
C LEU A 3 42.25 10.95 4.20
N ILE A 4 41.73 9.80 3.75
CA ILE A 4 40.86 8.90 4.54
C ILE A 4 41.65 8.31 5.70
N GLU A 5 42.90 7.90 5.47
CA GLU A 5 43.76 7.35 6.52
C GLU A 5 44.14 8.39 7.60
N ARG A 6 44.38 9.66 7.20
CA ARG A 6 44.57 10.78 8.14
C ARG A 6 43.30 11.12 8.92
N LEU A 7 42.13 11.06 8.27
CA LEU A 7 40.84 11.24 8.91
C LEU A 7 40.55 10.11 9.92
N GLN A 8 40.87 8.86 9.55
CA GLN A 8 40.72 7.69 10.40
C GLN A 8 41.64 7.76 11.63
N ARG A 9 42.92 8.13 11.45
CA ARG A 9 43.86 8.32 12.58
C ARG A 9 43.40 9.45 13.50
N ARG A 10 43.03 10.62 12.98
CA ARG A 10 42.49 11.73 13.80
C ARG A 10 41.18 11.37 14.51
N ALA A 11 40.28 10.63 13.85
CA ALA A 11 39.03 10.17 14.45
C ALA A 11 39.27 9.13 15.56
N SER A 12 40.31 8.30 15.41
CA SER A 12 40.79 7.38 16.45
C SER A 12 41.41 8.13 17.62
N ASP A 13 42.28 9.12 17.35
CA ASP A 13 42.97 9.93 18.36
C ASP A 13 41.99 10.76 19.22
N TRP A 14 40.88 11.21 18.63
CA TRP A 14 39.80 11.92 19.34
C TRP A 14 38.78 11.01 20.03
N GLY A 15 38.94 9.69 19.93
CA GLY A 15 37.98 8.72 20.47
C GLY A 15 36.58 8.89 19.88
N LEU A 16 36.46 9.43 18.66
CA LEU A 16 35.16 9.67 18.01
C LEU A 16 34.46 8.36 17.67
N LEU A 17 35.21 7.34 17.26
CA LEU A 17 34.67 6.03 16.90
C LEU A 17 33.91 5.37 18.08
N PRO A 18 34.51 5.16 19.27
CA PRO A 18 33.77 4.57 20.40
C PRO A 18 32.60 5.43 20.88
N ARG A 19 32.71 6.77 20.81
CA ARG A 19 31.60 7.68 21.13
C ARG A 19 30.44 7.53 20.14
N LEU A 20 30.73 7.46 18.85
CA LEU A 20 29.72 7.28 17.80
C LEU A 20 29.04 5.90 17.91
N LEU A 21 29.80 4.85 18.24
CA LEU A 21 29.25 3.51 18.47
C LEU A 21 28.32 3.47 19.70
N GLN A 22 28.59 4.26 20.75
CA GLN A 22 27.70 4.39 21.91
C GLN A 22 26.42 5.20 21.60
N LEU A 23 26.44 6.04 20.55
CA LEU A 23 25.30 6.86 20.13
C LEU A 23 24.35 6.12 19.19
N LEU A 24 24.75 4.99 18.58
CA LEU A 24 23.92 4.20 17.66
C LEU A 24 22.46 3.97 18.12
N PRO A 25 22.17 3.50 19.35
CA PRO A 25 20.79 3.31 19.77
C PRO A 25 20.00 4.62 19.84
N ARG A 26 20.65 5.75 20.20
CA ARG A 26 20.01 7.07 20.22
C ARG A 26 19.76 7.56 18.80
N LEU A 27 20.71 7.37 17.90
CA LEU A 27 20.57 7.71 16.47
C LEU A 27 19.44 6.91 15.81
N ALA A 28 19.29 5.62 16.14
CA ALA A 28 18.19 4.80 15.66
C ALA A 28 16.82 5.38 16.10
N ILE A 29 16.72 5.77 17.37
CA ILE A 29 15.50 6.38 17.92
C ILE A 29 15.20 7.72 17.23
N ILE A 30 16.21 8.59 17.13
CA ILE A 30 16.08 9.90 16.48
C ILE A 30 15.66 9.72 15.02
N SER A 31 16.23 8.75 14.30
CA SER A 31 15.86 8.46 12.92
C SER A 31 14.39 8.08 12.77
N GLY A 32 13.84 7.23 13.64
CA GLY A 32 12.41 6.92 13.60
C GLY A 32 11.51 8.11 13.94
N ILE A 33 11.90 8.93 14.92
CA ILE A 33 11.17 10.17 15.26
C ILE A 33 11.18 11.15 14.09
N ILE A 34 12.34 11.31 13.43
CA ILE A 34 12.46 12.11 12.21
C ILE A 34 11.54 11.55 11.13
N GLY A 35 11.49 10.23 10.92
CA GLY A 35 10.59 9.60 9.95
C GLY A 35 9.12 9.98 10.16
N PHE A 36 8.63 9.85 11.40
CA PHE A 36 7.27 10.26 11.75
C PHE A 36 7.05 11.77 11.58
N ALA A 37 7.95 12.60 12.15
CA ALA A 37 7.84 14.05 12.10
C ALA A 37 7.97 14.61 10.68
N TRP A 38 8.76 13.97 9.82
CA TRP A 38 8.90 14.38 8.42
C TRP A 38 7.57 14.31 7.69
N LEU A 39 6.86 13.18 7.82
CA LEU A 39 5.56 13.02 7.20
C LEU A 39 4.48 13.85 7.89
N ALA A 40 4.34 13.73 9.21
CA ALA A 40 3.20 14.29 9.95
C ALA A 40 3.36 15.78 10.29
N VAL A 41 4.60 16.27 10.44
CA VAL A 41 4.89 17.64 10.87
C VAL A 41 5.41 18.51 9.73
N TYR A 42 6.40 18.02 8.97
CA TYR A 42 7.11 18.86 8.01
C TYR A 42 6.35 19.04 6.68
N LEU A 43 5.88 17.95 6.04
CA LEU A 43 5.24 18.03 4.73
C LEU A 43 3.97 18.91 4.64
N PRO A 44 3.08 18.96 5.66
CA PRO A 44 1.89 19.81 5.59
C PRO A 44 2.16 21.31 5.81
N LEU A 45 3.41 21.70 6.13
CA LEU A 45 3.81 23.10 6.32
C LEU A 45 3.77 23.88 5.00
N GLU A 46 3.45 25.16 5.11
CA GLU A 46 3.47 26.07 3.96
C GLU A 46 4.89 26.22 3.42
N GLY A 47 5.04 26.09 2.09
CA GLY A 47 6.32 26.12 1.40
C GLY A 47 6.83 24.74 0.95
N GLU A 48 6.39 23.65 1.59
CA GLU A 48 6.87 22.30 1.28
C GLU A 48 6.04 21.56 0.22
N PHE A 49 4.80 21.96 0.01
CA PHE A 49 3.93 21.43 -1.04
C PHE A 49 3.82 22.39 -2.24
N ARG A 50 3.47 21.85 -3.40
CA ARG A 50 3.32 22.61 -4.65
C ARG A 50 1.87 22.65 -5.09
N ARG A 51 1.49 23.69 -5.81
CA ARG A 51 0.21 23.70 -6.54
C ARG A 51 0.25 22.70 -7.67
N THR A 52 -0.85 21.97 -7.87
CA THR A 52 -1.01 21.11 -9.04
C THR A 52 -1.06 21.96 -10.30
N TYR A 53 -0.54 21.39 -11.39
CA TYR A 53 -0.53 21.99 -12.72
C TYR A 53 -0.60 20.85 -13.74
N ILE A 54 -0.94 21.19 -14.98
CA ILE A 54 -0.94 20.24 -16.08
C ILE A 54 0.44 20.34 -16.74
N SER A 55 1.20 19.25 -16.70
CA SER A 55 2.57 19.23 -17.24
C SER A 55 2.54 19.05 -18.76
N GLU A 56 1.64 18.20 -19.25
CA GLU A 56 1.44 17.93 -20.66
C GLU A 56 0.53 18.95 -21.33
N ASN A 57 1.13 19.79 -22.18
CA ASN A 57 0.43 20.85 -22.90
C ASN A 57 -0.69 20.30 -23.82
N ALA A 58 -0.54 19.08 -24.34
CA ALA A 58 -1.53 18.48 -25.24
C ALA A 58 -2.89 18.22 -24.56
N LEU A 59 -2.92 18.02 -23.23
CA LEU A 59 -4.16 17.69 -22.52
C LEU A 59 -5.23 18.79 -22.63
N MET A 60 -4.83 20.06 -22.65
CA MET A 60 -5.72 21.22 -22.88
C MET A 60 -7.12 21.11 -22.20
N PRO A 61 -7.19 20.81 -20.88
CA PRO A 61 -8.47 20.60 -20.23
C PRO A 61 -9.31 21.87 -20.24
N SER A 62 -10.61 21.70 -20.45
CA SER A 62 -11.59 22.80 -20.49
C SER A 62 -11.31 23.94 -21.48
N GLN A 63 -10.41 23.76 -22.47
CA GLN A 63 -10.17 24.79 -23.49
C GLN A 63 -11.26 24.87 -24.57
N ALA A 64 -12.05 23.81 -24.74
CA ALA A 64 -13.21 23.79 -25.62
C ALA A 64 -14.47 23.51 -24.83
N TYR A 65 -15.58 24.13 -25.25
CA TYR A 65 -16.88 23.92 -24.63
C TYR A 65 -17.33 22.46 -24.80
N SER A 66 -17.73 21.84 -23.68
CA SER A 66 -18.45 20.57 -23.71
C SER A 66 -19.79 20.72 -24.43
N TYR A 67 -20.08 19.83 -25.37
CA TYR A 67 -21.37 19.76 -26.05
C TYR A 67 -22.35 18.77 -25.40
N PHE A 68 -21.92 18.05 -24.36
CA PHE A 68 -22.79 17.18 -23.56
C PHE A 68 -23.65 18.04 -22.61
N ARG A 69 -24.68 18.67 -23.17
CA ARG A 69 -25.56 19.65 -22.49
C ARG A 69 -27.04 19.27 -22.60
N GLU A 70 -27.91 20.27 -22.67
CA GLU A 70 -29.37 20.18 -22.59
C GLU A 70 -29.98 19.21 -23.61
N THR A 71 -29.37 19.05 -24.79
CA THR A 71 -29.86 18.11 -25.81
C THR A 71 -29.71 16.65 -25.40
N GLU A 72 -28.69 16.32 -24.60
CA GLU A 72 -28.44 14.94 -24.13
C GLU A 72 -29.22 14.63 -22.84
N TRP A 73 -29.75 15.66 -22.19
CA TRP A 73 -30.46 15.55 -20.91
C TRP A 73 -31.68 14.63 -20.97
N ASN A 74 -32.53 14.77 -22.00
CA ASN A 74 -33.69 13.91 -22.17
C ASN A 74 -33.31 12.44 -22.43
N LEU A 75 -32.26 12.23 -23.23
CA LEU A 75 -31.77 10.89 -23.60
C LEU A 75 -31.20 10.17 -22.38
N LEU A 76 -30.38 10.86 -21.60
CA LEU A 76 -29.82 10.35 -20.36
C LEU A 76 -30.90 9.92 -19.36
N ARG A 77 -31.97 10.72 -19.19
CA ARG A 77 -33.12 10.33 -18.37
C ARG A 77 -33.88 9.13 -18.94
N GLY A 78 -33.99 9.05 -20.26
CA GLY A 78 -34.56 7.90 -20.96
C GLY A 78 -33.81 6.61 -20.64
N TYR A 79 -32.49 6.59 -20.88
CA TYR A 79 -31.63 5.45 -20.53
C TYR A 79 -31.73 5.10 -19.05
N ARG A 80 -31.69 6.10 -18.16
CA ARG A 80 -31.81 5.88 -16.71
C ARG A 80 -33.13 5.20 -16.33
N THR A 81 -34.23 5.58 -16.99
CA THR A 81 -35.54 4.95 -16.77
C THR A 81 -35.51 3.49 -17.20
N GLN A 82 -34.94 3.19 -18.37
CA GLN A 82 -34.80 1.82 -18.85
C GLN A 82 -33.87 0.98 -17.96
N VAL A 83 -32.72 1.53 -17.55
CA VAL A 83 -31.77 0.88 -16.63
C VAL A 83 -32.42 0.55 -15.28
N LYS A 84 -33.35 1.39 -14.80
CA LYS A 84 -34.11 1.12 -13.58
C LYS A 84 -34.97 -0.15 -13.69
N ASP A 85 -35.52 -0.44 -14.85
CA ASP A 85 -36.30 -1.65 -15.10
C ASP A 85 -35.40 -2.91 -15.21
N LEU A 86 -34.09 -2.72 -15.40
CA LEU A 86 -33.10 -3.79 -15.45
C LEU A 86 -32.61 -4.23 -14.06
N VAL A 87 -32.93 -3.50 -12.99
CA VAL A 87 -32.36 -3.74 -11.64
C VAL A 87 -32.62 -5.15 -11.12
N ASN A 88 -33.82 -5.69 -11.37
CA ASN A 88 -34.23 -7.00 -10.88
C ASN A 88 -33.96 -8.15 -11.87
N LYS A 89 -33.38 -7.84 -13.03
CA LYS A 89 -33.11 -8.83 -14.08
C LYS A 89 -31.78 -9.54 -13.83
N HIS A 90 -31.66 -10.75 -14.37
CA HIS A 90 -30.41 -11.50 -14.32
C HIS A 90 -29.32 -10.81 -15.14
N SER A 91 -28.06 -11.00 -14.74
CA SER A 91 -26.88 -10.42 -15.40
C SER A 91 -26.89 -10.61 -16.92
N ASP A 92 -27.17 -11.82 -17.39
CA ASP A 92 -27.16 -12.18 -18.81
C ASP A 92 -28.23 -11.40 -19.59
N GLU A 93 -29.41 -11.22 -19.00
CA GLU A 93 -30.49 -10.45 -19.62
C GLU A 93 -30.17 -8.96 -19.65
N ARG A 94 -29.57 -8.42 -18.58
CA ARG A 94 -29.10 -7.03 -18.55
C ARG A 94 -28.04 -6.77 -19.63
N ASN A 95 -27.06 -7.67 -19.72
CA ASN A 95 -25.98 -7.60 -20.69
C ASN A 95 -26.50 -7.73 -22.13
N GLY A 96 -27.48 -8.61 -22.36
CA GLY A 96 -28.14 -8.74 -23.67
C GLY A 96 -28.88 -7.47 -24.10
N ILE A 97 -29.68 -6.88 -23.21
CA ILE A 97 -30.46 -5.66 -23.50
C ILE A 97 -29.54 -4.45 -23.70
N LEU A 98 -28.56 -4.27 -22.81
CA LEU A 98 -27.62 -3.16 -22.93
C LEU A 98 -26.72 -3.34 -24.17
N GLY A 99 -26.33 -4.58 -24.47
CA GLY A 99 -25.60 -4.96 -25.68
C GLY A 99 -26.34 -4.55 -26.95
N SER A 100 -27.65 -4.82 -27.03
CA SER A 100 -28.44 -4.42 -28.21
C SER A 100 -28.51 -2.90 -28.37
N TRP A 101 -28.60 -2.13 -27.28
CA TRP A 101 -28.55 -0.66 -27.35
C TRP A 101 -27.20 -0.15 -27.89
N LEU A 102 -26.10 -0.77 -27.47
CA LEU A 102 -24.75 -0.42 -27.93
C LEU A 102 -24.55 -0.76 -29.41
N GLU A 103 -25.07 -1.90 -29.86
CA GLU A 103 -25.06 -2.29 -31.27
C GLU A 103 -25.87 -1.32 -32.15
N GLU A 104 -27.06 -0.89 -31.68
CA GLU A 104 -27.86 0.15 -32.34
C GLU A 104 -27.12 1.49 -32.45
N ILE A 105 -26.27 1.82 -31.47
CA ILE A 105 -25.39 3.00 -31.49
C ILE A 105 -24.24 2.84 -32.51
N GLY A 106 -23.94 1.60 -32.94
CA GLY A 106 -22.84 1.27 -33.85
C GLY A 106 -21.56 0.81 -33.15
N VAL A 107 -21.63 0.41 -31.88
CA VAL A 107 -20.51 -0.17 -31.13
C VAL A 107 -20.46 -1.67 -31.37
N LYS A 108 -19.26 -2.23 -31.57
CA LYS A 108 -19.08 -3.68 -31.63
C LYS A 108 -19.04 -4.22 -30.20
N THR A 109 -19.96 -5.09 -29.83
CA THR A 109 -20.11 -5.63 -28.47
C THR A 109 -19.58 -7.06 -28.38
N ALA A 110 -19.16 -7.45 -27.18
CA ALA A 110 -18.89 -8.83 -26.81
C ALA A 110 -19.11 -9.02 -25.30
N ILE A 111 -19.36 -10.26 -24.88
CA ILE A 111 -19.48 -10.63 -23.47
C ILE A 111 -18.25 -11.47 -23.11
N HIS A 112 -17.53 -11.05 -22.08
CA HIS A 112 -16.48 -11.84 -21.47
C HIS A 112 -17.11 -12.75 -20.40
N HIS A 113 -17.08 -14.05 -20.66
CA HIS A 113 -17.54 -15.07 -19.71
C HIS A 113 -16.38 -15.54 -18.84
N ASP A 114 -16.50 -15.34 -17.53
CA ASP A 114 -15.52 -15.79 -16.54
C ASP A 114 -16.12 -16.95 -15.72
N PRO A 115 -15.51 -18.14 -15.70
CA PRO A 115 -16.00 -19.27 -14.89
C PRO A 115 -15.98 -19.02 -13.38
N GLU A 116 -15.05 -18.17 -12.90
CA GLU A 116 -14.86 -17.90 -11.48
C GLU A 116 -15.60 -16.63 -11.03
N ASN A 117 -15.74 -15.65 -11.93
CA ASN A 117 -16.40 -14.38 -11.65
C ASN A 117 -17.71 -14.23 -12.45
N ARG A 118 -18.19 -13.00 -12.58
CA ARG A 118 -19.42 -12.69 -13.32
C ARG A 118 -19.11 -12.14 -14.70
N ASP A 119 -20.00 -12.43 -15.64
CA ASP A 119 -19.92 -11.98 -17.02
C ASP A 119 -19.81 -10.45 -17.12
N THR A 120 -18.95 -10.00 -18.03
CA THR A 120 -18.72 -8.57 -18.28
C THR A 120 -19.06 -8.24 -19.72
N LEU A 121 -20.05 -7.36 -19.92
CA LEU A 121 -20.34 -6.78 -21.23
C LEU A 121 -19.31 -5.71 -21.53
N TYR A 122 -18.74 -5.72 -22.73
CA TYR A 122 -17.94 -4.62 -23.22
C TYR A 122 -18.20 -4.36 -24.69
N GLY A 123 -17.83 -3.16 -25.15
CA GLY A 123 -17.92 -2.79 -26.54
C GLY A 123 -16.78 -1.90 -26.98
N VAL A 124 -16.39 -2.02 -28.25
CA VAL A 124 -15.31 -1.24 -28.86
C VAL A 124 -15.91 -0.37 -29.96
N TRP A 125 -15.73 0.93 -29.80
CA TRP A 125 -16.04 1.93 -30.81
C TRP A 125 -14.74 2.46 -31.41
N ASN A 126 -14.58 2.29 -32.72
CA ASN A 126 -13.35 2.67 -33.41
C ASN A 126 -13.35 4.16 -33.75
N ALA A 127 -12.27 4.85 -33.41
CA ALA A 127 -12.08 6.26 -33.70
C ALA A 127 -11.96 6.51 -35.21
N PRO A 128 -12.66 7.51 -35.77
CA PRO A 128 -12.62 7.82 -37.21
C PRO A 128 -11.31 8.46 -37.65
N ARG A 129 -10.54 9.06 -36.73
CA ARG A 129 -9.26 9.74 -37.01
C ARG A 129 -8.05 9.01 -36.44
N GLY A 130 -8.25 7.81 -35.89
CA GLY A 130 -7.19 6.97 -35.33
C GLY A 130 -6.75 5.89 -36.30
N ASP A 131 -5.57 5.33 -36.06
CA ASP A 131 -5.09 4.10 -36.71
C ASP A 131 -5.61 2.83 -36.02
N GLY A 132 -6.37 2.99 -34.93
CA GLY A 132 -6.96 1.91 -34.15
C GLY A 132 -6.00 1.22 -33.19
N THR A 133 -4.84 1.82 -32.90
CA THR A 133 -3.80 1.21 -32.05
C THR A 133 -3.89 1.62 -30.58
N GLU A 134 -4.63 2.67 -30.25
CA GLU A 134 -4.76 3.25 -28.91
C GLU A 134 -6.23 3.36 -28.49
N ALA A 135 -6.49 3.16 -27.21
CA ALA A 135 -7.84 3.18 -26.65
C ALA A 135 -7.95 3.91 -25.30
N MET A 136 -9.16 4.39 -25.02
CA MET A 136 -9.60 4.91 -23.72
C MET A 136 -10.80 4.09 -23.23
N VAL A 137 -10.85 3.79 -21.93
CA VAL A 137 -11.91 2.96 -21.33
C VAL A 137 -12.90 3.82 -20.54
N LEU A 138 -14.19 3.65 -20.82
CA LEU A 138 -15.31 4.15 -20.01
C LEU A 138 -15.96 2.96 -19.32
N ALA A 139 -15.72 2.81 -18.01
CA ALA A 139 -16.27 1.71 -17.23
C ALA A 139 -17.45 2.20 -16.38
N ALA A 140 -18.53 1.43 -16.34
CA ALA A 140 -19.65 1.65 -15.44
C ALA A 140 -20.14 0.29 -14.91
N PRO A 141 -19.54 -0.20 -13.82
CA PRO A 141 -19.99 -1.44 -13.17
C PRO A 141 -21.44 -1.33 -12.71
N TRP A 142 -22.19 -2.43 -12.78
CA TRP A 142 -23.60 -2.49 -12.36
C TRP A 142 -23.77 -2.26 -10.85
N PHE A 143 -22.84 -2.76 -10.05
CA PHE A 143 -22.75 -2.50 -8.62
C PHE A 143 -21.49 -1.66 -8.32
N ASN A 144 -21.66 -0.57 -7.58
CA ASN A 144 -20.53 0.25 -7.15
C ASN A 144 -19.80 -0.36 -5.95
N GLY A 145 -18.72 0.29 -5.50
CA GLY A 145 -17.91 -0.19 -4.37
C GLY A 145 -18.71 -0.37 -3.08
N ASP A 146 -19.74 0.44 -2.85
CA ASP A 146 -20.59 0.35 -1.65
C ASP A 146 -21.68 -0.74 -1.78
N GLY A 147 -21.73 -1.48 -2.89
CA GLY A 147 -22.73 -2.51 -3.17
C GLY A 147 -24.09 -1.96 -3.63
N GLU A 148 -24.17 -0.68 -3.96
CA GLU A 148 -25.38 -0.05 -4.50
C GLU A 148 -25.44 -0.23 -6.02
N PHE A 149 -26.66 -0.33 -6.56
CA PHE A 149 -26.86 -0.42 -8.00
C PHE A 149 -26.56 0.92 -8.68
N ASN A 150 -25.63 0.92 -9.63
CA ASN A 150 -25.07 2.10 -10.28
C ASN A 150 -25.95 2.63 -11.44
N ILE A 151 -27.22 2.93 -11.15
CA ILE A 151 -28.22 3.28 -12.18
C ILE A 151 -27.77 4.50 -13.00
N GLY A 152 -27.33 5.56 -12.32
CA GLY A 152 -26.88 6.80 -12.96
C GLY A 152 -25.57 6.62 -13.73
N GLY A 153 -24.62 5.85 -13.19
CA GLY A 153 -23.34 5.60 -13.86
C GLY A 153 -23.50 4.80 -15.15
N VAL A 154 -24.29 3.72 -15.12
CA VAL A 154 -24.58 2.90 -16.32
C VAL A 154 -25.32 3.73 -17.36
N ALA A 155 -26.38 4.43 -16.98
CA ALA A 155 -27.15 5.27 -17.89
C ALA A 155 -26.30 6.38 -18.53
N LEU A 156 -25.41 7.00 -17.73
CA LEU A 156 -24.49 8.02 -18.19
C LEU A 156 -23.45 7.44 -19.16
N ALA A 157 -22.88 6.27 -18.87
CA ALA A 157 -21.96 5.61 -19.77
C ALA A 157 -22.62 5.27 -21.11
N THR A 158 -23.86 4.76 -21.13
CA THR A 158 -24.62 4.51 -22.36
C THR A 158 -24.87 5.81 -23.14
N ALA A 159 -25.29 6.88 -22.46
CA ALA A 159 -25.53 8.18 -23.10
C ALA A 159 -24.25 8.79 -23.68
N LEU A 160 -23.14 8.73 -22.93
CA LEU A 160 -21.83 9.19 -23.39
C LEU A 160 -21.34 8.38 -24.58
N THR A 161 -21.55 7.06 -24.58
CA THR A 161 -21.19 6.20 -25.72
C THR A 161 -21.89 6.65 -27.00
N ARG A 162 -23.20 6.92 -26.91
CA ARG A 162 -23.97 7.47 -28.03
C ARG A 162 -23.49 8.86 -28.44
N PHE A 163 -23.16 9.72 -27.48
CA PHE A 163 -22.64 11.05 -27.77
C PHE A 163 -21.28 10.97 -28.49
N PHE A 164 -20.38 10.12 -28.01
CA PHE A 164 -19.06 9.89 -28.59
C PHE A 164 -19.14 9.33 -30.00
N SER A 165 -20.04 8.37 -30.26
CA SER A 165 -20.19 7.76 -31.59
C SER A 165 -20.62 8.75 -32.68
N ARG A 166 -21.31 9.83 -32.29
CA ARG A 166 -21.77 10.89 -33.20
C ARG A 166 -20.71 11.98 -33.44
N TRP A 167 -19.65 12.03 -32.64
CA TRP A 167 -18.67 13.11 -32.70
C TRP A 167 -17.41 12.67 -33.45
N PRO A 168 -17.05 13.27 -34.61
CA PRO A 168 -16.00 12.71 -35.47
C PRO A 168 -14.57 13.14 -35.11
N LEU A 169 -14.32 13.60 -33.88
CA LEU A 169 -13.02 14.18 -33.46
C LEU A 169 -12.09 13.18 -32.79
N TRP A 170 -12.57 11.98 -32.46
CA TRP A 170 -11.79 10.97 -31.75
C TRP A 170 -10.67 10.40 -32.62
N SER A 171 -9.46 10.35 -32.05
CA SER A 171 -8.23 9.74 -32.58
C SER A 171 -7.87 8.45 -31.86
N LYS A 172 -8.45 8.19 -30.68
CA LYS A 172 -8.29 6.96 -29.91
C LYS A 172 -9.60 6.21 -29.82
N ASN A 173 -9.55 4.88 -29.94
CA ASN A 173 -10.72 4.03 -29.80
C ASN A 173 -11.33 4.19 -28.41
N ILE A 174 -12.64 4.01 -28.30
CA ILE A 174 -13.35 4.09 -27.02
C ILE A 174 -13.90 2.72 -26.70
N ILE A 175 -13.51 2.20 -25.54
CA ILE A 175 -13.97 0.93 -25.03
C ILE A 175 -14.94 1.21 -23.89
N VAL A 176 -16.14 0.65 -23.96
CA VAL A 176 -17.16 0.79 -22.93
C VAL A 176 -17.30 -0.53 -22.20
N VAL A 177 -17.33 -0.51 -20.87
CA VAL A 177 -17.28 -1.73 -20.04
C VAL A 177 -18.34 -1.66 -18.96
N PHE A 178 -19.17 -2.70 -18.91
CA PHE A 178 -20.23 -2.88 -17.93
C PHE A 178 -20.00 -4.23 -17.24
N SER A 179 -19.16 -4.21 -16.20
CA SER A 179 -18.91 -5.36 -15.33
C SER A 179 -19.98 -5.49 -14.27
N GLU A 180 -20.13 -6.67 -13.68
CA GLU A 180 -21.05 -6.85 -12.55
C GLU A 180 -20.62 -6.01 -11.34
N ASP A 181 -19.35 -6.10 -10.96
CA ASP A 181 -18.76 -5.40 -9.82
C ASP A 181 -17.51 -4.61 -10.21
N THR A 182 -17.08 -3.69 -9.33
CA THR A 182 -15.90 -2.85 -9.47
C THR A 182 -14.57 -3.57 -9.22
N ARG A 183 -14.60 -4.83 -8.77
CA ARG A 183 -13.45 -5.54 -8.19
C ARG A 183 -13.02 -6.70 -9.08
N ALA A 184 -13.59 -7.89 -8.88
CA ALA A 184 -13.11 -9.13 -9.48
C ALA A 184 -13.51 -9.22 -10.97
N SER A 185 -14.77 -8.97 -11.32
CA SER A 185 -15.22 -9.02 -12.72
C SER A 185 -14.51 -7.99 -13.61
N LEU A 186 -14.38 -6.75 -13.15
CA LEU A 186 -13.69 -5.70 -13.91
C LEU A 186 -12.19 -6.02 -14.10
N SER A 187 -11.52 -6.48 -13.04
CA SER A 187 -10.11 -6.90 -13.09
C SER A 187 -9.92 -8.08 -14.04
N SER A 188 -10.81 -9.07 -13.98
CA SER A 188 -10.76 -10.25 -14.85
C SER A 188 -10.94 -9.87 -16.33
N TRP A 189 -11.89 -8.98 -16.65
CA TRP A 189 -12.03 -8.45 -18.00
C TRP A 189 -10.76 -7.72 -18.46
N CYS A 190 -10.20 -6.85 -17.62
CA CYS A 190 -8.97 -6.11 -17.96
C CYS A 190 -7.81 -7.08 -18.20
N HIS A 191 -7.70 -8.14 -17.41
CA HIS A 191 -6.72 -9.20 -17.62
C HIS A 191 -6.96 -9.97 -18.92
N ALA A 192 -8.20 -10.38 -19.19
CA ALA A 192 -8.56 -11.09 -20.42
C ALA A 192 -8.30 -10.25 -21.68
N TYR A 193 -8.59 -8.94 -21.63
CA TYR A 193 -8.36 -8.00 -22.73
C TYR A 193 -6.91 -8.02 -23.24
N HIS A 194 -5.94 -8.16 -22.34
CA HIS A 194 -4.51 -8.15 -22.70
C HIS A 194 -3.97 -9.53 -23.12
N ASN A 195 -4.72 -10.61 -22.91
CA ASN A 195 -4.22 -11.97 -23.09
C ASN A 195 -5.01 -12.77 -24.14
N ASN A 196 -6.35 -12.75 -24.06
CA ASN A 196 -7.18 -13.80 -24.64
C ASN A 196 -8.46 -13.30 -25.36
N LEU A 197 -8.76 -12.00 -25.37
CA LEU A 197 -9.95 -11.48 -26.05
C LEU A 197 -9.66 -11.13 -27.52
N ASP A 198 -10.55 -11.55 -28.42
CA ASP A 198 -10.45 -11.25 -29.86
C ASP A 198 -10.84 -9.80 -30.18
N LEU A 199 -11.91 -9.31 -29.54
CA LEU A 199 -12.39 -7.95 -29.73
C LEU A 199 -11.55 -7.00 -28.88
N THR A 200 -10.56 -6.36 -29.51
CA THR A 200 -9.71 -5.35 -28.89
C THR A 200 -9.76 -4.04 -29.64
N GLY A 201 -9.54 -2.93 -28.92
CA GLY A 201 -9.46 -1.57 -29.47
C GLY A 201 -8.04 -1.01 -29.50
N GLY A 202 -7.01 -1.84 -29.31
CA GLY A 202 -5.62 -1.39 -29.19
C GLY A 202 -5.15 -1.23 -27.73
N SER A 203 -3.99 -0.60 -27.53
CA SER A 203 -3.42 -0.38 -26.20
C SER A 203 -4.27 0.63 -25.42
N ILE A 204 -4.74 0.22 -24.24
CA ILE A 204 -5.49 1.13 -23.35
C ILE A 204 -4.51 2.12 -22.71
N GLU A 205 -4.80 3.41 -22.81
CA GLU A 205 -4.00 4.46 -22.18
C GLU A 205 -4.59 4.95 -20.86
N SER A 206 -5.91 5.13 -20.84
CA SER A 206 -6.63 5.63 -19.67
C SER A 206 -7.94 4.90 -19.45
N ALA A 207 -8.41 4.89 -18.21
CA ALA A 207 -9.71 4.38 -17.82
C ALA A 207 -10.40 5.35 -16.87
N VAL A 208 -11.67 5.67 -17.17
CA VAL A 208 -12.54 6.43 -16.27
C VAL A 208 -13.68 5.53 -15.84
N VAL A 209 -13.79 5.31 -14.54
CA VAL A 209 -14.90 4.55 -13.94
C VAL A 209 -15.95 5.54 -13.44
N LEU A 210 -17.20 5.34 -13.85
CA LEU A 210 -18.33 6.17 -13.42
C LEU A 210 -19.08 5.50 -12.27
N ASP A 211 -19.25 6.25 -11.17
CA ASP A 211 -20.05 5.83 -10.02
C ASP A 211 -21.11 6.91 -9.71
N TYR A 212 -22.36 6.60 -10.04
CA TYR A 212 -23.50 7.39 -9.64
C TYR A 212 -24.69 6.45 -9.34
N PRO A 213 -24.86 6.01 -8.08
CA PRO A 213 -25.91 5.06 -7.71
C PRO A 213 -27.30 5.70 -7.65
N GLY A 214 -27.37 7.02 -7.53
CA GLY A 214 -28.62 7.75 -7.39
C GLY A 214 -29.54 7.63 -8.61
N THR A 215 -30.83 7.45 -8.35
CA THR A 215 -31.89 7.75 -9.34
C THR A 215 -32.21 9.23 -9.43
N ASN A 216 -31.67 10.02 -8.50
CA ASN A 216 -31.88 11.45 -8.43
C ASN A 216 -31.24 12.15 -9.62
N ASP A 217 -31.82 13.29 -9.98
CA ASP A 217 -31.23 14.15 -10.99
C ASP A 217 -30.04 14.95 -10.46
N TYR A 218 -30.04 15.25 -9.16
CA TYR A 218 -29.15 16.23 -8.57
C TYR A 218 -28.19 15.64 -7.54
N PHE A 219 -26.99 16.21 -7.51
CA PHE A 219 -25.92 15.90 -6.57
C PHE A 219 -25.17 17.17 -6.16
N LYS A 220 -24.31 17.05 -5.14
CA LYS A 220 -23.64 18.17 -4.48
C LYS A 220 -22.18 18.35 -4.90
N TYR A 221 -21.42 17.27 -4.95
CA TYR A 221 -19.97 17.30 -5.22
C TYR A 221 -19.50 16.00 -5.88
N VAL A 222 -18.29 16.02 -6.44
CA VAL A 222 -17.67 14.85 -7.08
C VAL A 222 -16.54 14.32 -6.21
N GLU A 223 -16.53 13.02 -5.96
CA GLU A 223 -15.43 12.28 -5.35
C GLU A 223 -14.54 11.67 -6.44
N ILE A 224 -13.23 11.82 -6.29
CA ILE A 224 -12.23 11.22 -7.18
C ILE A 224 -11.42 10.19 -6.40
N PHE A 225 -11.41 8.95 -6.89
CA PHE A 225 -10.54 7.87 -6.41
C PHE A 225 -9.51 7.53 -7.48
N TYR A 226 -8.28 7.30 -7.03
CA TYR A 226 -7.15 7.11 -7.95
C TYR A 226 -6.07 6.15 -7.40
N ALA A 227 -6.18 5.67 -6.16
CA ALA A 227 -5.18 4.77 -5.58
C ALA A 227 -5.24 3.38 -6.25
N GLY A 228 -4.16 2.97 -6.92
CA GLY A 228 -4.04 1.66 -7.54
C GLY A 228 -3.43 0.59 -6.62
N LEU A 229 -3.35 -0.64 -7.12
CA LEU A 229 -2.77 -1.77 -6.40
C LEU A 229 -1.26 -1.64 -6.28
N ASN A 230 -0.69 -2.30 -5.27
CA ASN A 230 0.76 -2.45 -5.10
C ASN A 230 1.56 -1.13 -5.10
N GLY A 231 0.93 0.00 -4.77
CA GLY A 231 1.56 1.33 -4.74
C GLY A 231 1.55 2.07 -6.06
N GLU A 232 0.86 1.55 -7.08
CA GLU A 232 0.65 2.21 -8.35
C GLU A 232 -0.31 3.40 -8.20
N LEU A 233 0.05 4.52 -8.81
CA LEU A 233 -0.78 5.71 -8.93
C LEU A 233 -0.88 6.09 -10.41
N PRO A 234 -2.02 6.62 -10.86
CA PRO A 234 -2.12 7.16 -12.19
C PRO A 234 -1.26 8.41 -12.30
N ASN A 235 -0.85 8.72 -13.50
CA ASN A 235 -0.17 9.95 -13.84
C ASN A 235 -0.94 11.16 -13.26
N LEU A 236 -0.23 12.02 -12.53
CA LEU A 236 -0.82 13.15 -11.81
C LEU A 236 -1.60 14.09 -12.72
N ASP A 237 -1.22 14.21 -14.00
CA ASP A 237 -1.95 15.07 -14.93
C ASP A 237 -3.37 14.56 -15.20
N LEU A 238 -3.61 13.23 -15.21
CA LEU A 238 -4.97 12.69 -15.38
C LEU A 238 -5.87 13.11 -14.21
N VAL A 239 -5.35 13.02 -12.98
CA VAL A 239 -6.07 13.46 -11.78
C VAL A 239 -6.27 14.98 -11.81
N ASN A 240 -5.25 15.75 -12.18
CA ASN A 240 -5.34 17.20 -12.29
C ASN A 240 -6.34 17.65 -13.36
N VAL A 241 -6.40 16.97 -14.50
CA VAL A 241 -7.42 17.20 -15.55
C VAL A 241 -8.81 16.98 -14.97
N ALA A 242 -9.04 15.86 -14.29
CA ALA A 242 -10.34 15.57 -13.69
C ALA A 242 -10.75 16.61 -12.63
N VAL A 243 -9.82 17.00 -11.75
CA VAL A 243 -10.03 18.08 -10.77
C VAL A 243 -10.34 19.40 -11.46
N HIS A 244 -9.51 19.80 -12.43
CA HIS A 244 -9.64 21.07 -13.15
C HIS A 244 -10.97 21.18 -13.89
N VAL A 245 -11.35 20.13 -14.63
CA VAL A 245 -12.63 20.06 -15.35
C VAL A 245 -13.81 20.13 -14.40
N THR A 246 -13.76 19.38 -13.29
CA THR A 246 -14.85 19.36 -12.30
C THR A 246 -15.06 20.74 -11.68
N GLU A 247 -13.98 21.40 -11.27
CA GLU A 247 -14.05 22.75 -10.70
C GLU A 247 -14.45 23.80 -11.75
N HIS A 248 -14.06 23.62 -13.02
CA HIS A 248 -14.46 24.50 -14.12
C HIS A 248 -15.98 24.47 -14.37
N GLU A 249 -16.61 23.30 -14.25
CA GLU A 249 -18.07 23.16 -14.30
C GLU A 249 -18.77 23.63 -12.99
N GLY A 250 -18.00 24.17 -12.02
CA GLY A 250 -18.50 24.78 -10.79
C GLY A 250 -18.68 23.82 -9.61
N MET A 251 -18.37 22.53 -9.80
CA MET A 251 -18.53 21.50 -8.78
C MET A 251 -17.34 21.48 -7.81
N LYS A 252 -17.62 21.12 -6.55
CA LYS A 252 -16.56 20.84 -5.57
C LYS A 252 -15.99 19.43 -5.77
N VAL A 253 -14.71 19.27 -5.45
CA VAL A 253 -13.99 18.00 -5.54
C VAL A 253 -13.59 17.50 -4.15
N SER A 254 -13.89 16.23 -3.88
CA SER A 254 -13.34 15.47 -2.74
C SER A 254 -12.40 14.39 -3.26
N LEU A 255 -11.29 14.18 -2.58
CA LEU A 255 -10.33 13.12 -2.92
C LEU A 255 -10.51 11.95 -1.95
N ASN A 256 -10.46 10.71 -2.46
CA ASN A 256 -10.36 9.50 -1.65
C ASN A 256 -11.49 9.32 -0.61
N GLY A 257 -12.66 9.93 -0.86
CA GLY A 257 -13.81 9.87 0.04
C GLY A 257 -13.68 10.74 1.29
N ALA A 258 -12.96 11.87 1.21
CA ALA A 258 -12.96 12.86 2.30
C ALA A 258 -14.38 13.38 2.55
N PRO A 259 -14.83 13.51 3.82
CA PRO A 259 -16.18 13.97 4.17
C PRO A 259 -16.54 15.33 3.56
N GLU A 260 -17.83 15.55 3.28
CA GLU A 260 -18.34 16.81 2.70
C GLU A 260 -17.91 18.06 3.50
N SER A 261 -17.85 17.95 4.83
CA SER A 261 -17.45 19.04 5.73
C SER A 261 -15.99 19.46 5.55
N GLU A 262 -15.11 18.54 5.17
CA GLU A 262 -13.67 18.78 5.05
C GLU A 262 -13.27 19.33 3.67
N ILE A 263 -14.24 19.44 2.75
CA ILE A 263 -14.01 19.95 1.40
C ILE A 263 -13.73 21.46 1.45
N GLY A 264 -12.50 21.83 1.06
CA GLY A 264 -12.02 23.21 1.08
C GLY A 264 -11.30 23.61 2.36
N GLU A 265 -11.16 22.71 3.34
CA GLU A 265 -10.28 22.91 4.50
C GLU A 265 -8.81 22.73 4.08
N ASP A 266 -8.19 23.83 3.66
CA ASP A 266 -6.80 23.88 3.20
C ASP A 266 -5.81 24.32 4.30
N ASP A 267 -6.25 24.31 5.56
CA ASP A 267 -5.42 24.58 6.71
C ASP A 267 -4.46 23.42 7.03
N TYR A 268 -3.51 23.65 7.93
CA TYR A 268 -2.52 22.64 8.29
C TYR A 268 -3.13 21.27 8.69
N PRO A 269 -4.10 21.19 9.63
CA PRO A 269 -4.69 19.90 10.01
C PRO A 269 -5.49 19.28 8.86
N GLY A 270 -6.24 20.06 8.08
CA GLY A 270 -6.97 19.58 6.92
C GLY A 270 -6.04 18.96 5.87
N ARG A 271 -4.90 19.61 5.57
CA ARG A 271 -3.87 19.09 4.65
C ARG A 271 -3.23 17.80 5.18
N MET A 272 -2.90 17.77 6.47
CA MET A 272 -2.33 16.57 7.11
C MET A 272 -3.31 15.40 7.04
N GLN A 273 -4.58 15.62 7.38
CA GLN A 273 -5.61 14.60 7.38
C GLN A 273 -5.85 14.03 5.98
N LYS A 274 -5.99 14.90 4.96
CA LYS A 274 -6.17 14.48 3.55
C LYS A 274 -4.97 13.69 3.02
N MET A 275 -3.75 14.09 3.37
CA MET A 275 -2.55 13.35 3.01
C MET A 275 -2.50 11.97 3.67
N LEU A 276 -2.76 11.89 4.98
CA LEU A 276 -2.80 10.62 5.71
C LEU A 276 -3.94 9.72 5.21
N LEU A 277 -5.08 10.30 4.83
CA LEU A 277 -6.18 9.60 4.18
C LEU A 277 -5.73 8.98 2.86
N GLY A 278 -5.01 9.73 2.01
CA GLY A 278 -4.45 9.21 0.76
C GLY A 278 -3.44 8.08 0.98
N ILE A 279 -2.52 8.23 1.96
CA ILE A 279 -1.55 7.18 2.32
C ILE A 279 -2.28 5.93 2.83
N ARG A 280 -3.32 6.10 3.66
CA ARG A 280 -4.17 5.00 4.13
C ARG A 280 -4.83 4.27 2.97
N LYS A 281 -5.44 5.01 2.02
CA LYS A 281 -6.09 4.41 0.84
C LYS A 281 -5.10 3.66 -0.04
N MET A 282 -3.87 4.16 -0.19
CA MET A 282 -2.79 3.47 -0.92
C MET A 282 -2.30 2.21 -0.20
N ALA A 283 -2.14 2.25 1.12
CA ALA A 283 -1.71 1.08 1.91
C ALA A 283 -2.75 -0.06 1.89
N LEU A 284 -4.05 0.30 1.84
CA LEU A 284 -5.17 -0.64 1.86
C LEU A 284 -5.75 -0.92 0.47
N ALA A 285 -5.11 -0.48 -0.61
CA ALA A 285 -5.59 -0.70 -1.97
C ALA A 285 -5.79 -2.20 -2.26
N GLY A 286 -6.95 -2.57 -2.82
CA GLY A 286 -7.38 -3.95 -3.05
C GLY A 286 -7.94 -4.68 -1.82
N VAL A 287 -7.57 -4.24 -0.61
CA VAL A 287 -8.03 -4.85 0.66
C VAL A 287 -9.33 -4.20 1.14
N GLN A 288 -9.38 -2.87 1.10
CA GLN A 288 -10.60 -2.11 1.35
C GLN A 288 -11.58 -2.21 0.16
N THR A 289 -12.70 -1.52 0.28
CA THR A 289 -13.67 -1.33 -0.80
C THR A 289 -13.01 -0.76 -2.05
N CYS A 290 -13.15 -1.47 -3.18
CA CYS A 290 -12.62 -1.06 -4.47
C CYS A 290 -13.67 -0.29 -5.26
N TYR A 291 -13.28 0.81 -5.87
CA TYR A 291 -14.18 1.64 -6.68
C TYR A 291 -13.98 1.44 -8.18
N GLY A 292 -12.92 0.73 -8.59
CA GLY A 292 -12.74 0.21 -9.94
C GLY A 292 -11.47 0.67 -10.63
N ASN A 293 -10.84 1.75 -10.15
CA ASN A 293 -9.55 2.18 -10.69
C ASN A 293 -8.45 1.15 -10.40
N GLU A 294 -8.58 0.37 -9.33
CA GLU A 294 -7.63 -0.70 -8.96
C GLU A 294 -7.55 -1.83 -9.99
N ALA A 295 -8.64 -2.11 -10.71
CA ALA A 295 -8.72 -3.18 -11.71
C ALA A 295 -7.78 -2.98 -12.90
N PHE A 296 -7.33 -1.74 -13.12
CA PHE A 296 -6.46 -1.36 -14.24
C PHE A 296 -4.97 -1.33 -13.85
N SER A 297 -4.65 -1.54 -12.58
CA SER A 297 -3.26 -1.61 -12.10
C SER A 297 -2.52 -2.81 -12.72
N GLY A 298 -1.23 -2.66 -12.99
CA GLY A 298 -0.38 -3.67 -13.62
C GLY A 298 -0.31 -3.61 -15.16
N TYR A 299 -1.23 -2.92 -15.82
CA TYR A 299 -1.26 -2.77 -17.29
C TYR A 299 -0.76 -1.40 -17.78
N ARG A 300 -0.21 -0.57 -16.89
CA ARG A 300 0.19 0.84 -17.17
C ARG A 300 -0.97 1.70 -17.68
N ILE A 301 -2.19 1.35 -17.33
CA ILE A 301 -3.40 2.10 -17.65
C ILE A 301 -3.60 3.16 -16.58
N GLN A 302 -3.75 4.41 -17.00
CA GLN A 302 -3.97 5.51 -16.06
C GLN A 302 -5.46 5.57 -15.71
N SER A 303 -5.82 5.19 -14.48
CA SER A 303 -7.22 5.03 -14.09
C SER A 303 -7.66 5.99 -12.99
N ILE A 304 -8.88 6.50 -13.12
CA ILE A 304 -9.57 7.29 -12.09
C ILE A 304 -11.04 6.86 -11.98
N VAL A 305 -11.62 7.02 -10.79
CA VAL A 305 -13.07 6.93 -10.58
C VAL A 305 -13.62 8.33 -10.40
N LEU A 306 -14.70 8.63 -11.12
CA LEU A 306 -15.51 9.81 -10.92
C LEU A 306 -16.81 9.38 -10.25
N ARG A 307 -17.03 9.85 -9.02
CA ARG A 307 -18.20 9.50 -8.23
C ARG A 307 -19.05 10.72 -7.89
N ALA A 308 -20.33 10.71 -8.25
CA ALA A 308 -21.25 11.78 -7.86
C ALA A 308 -21.84 11.52 -6.47
N ARG A 309 -21.79 12.51 -5.57
CA ARG A 309 -22.28 12.41 -4.18
C ARG A 309 -23.25 13.52 -3.79
N GLY A 310 -24.17 13.16 -2.88
CA GLY A 310 -25.24 14.02 -2.40
C GLY A 310 -26.55 13.80 -3.19
N LYS A 311 -27.68 14.01 -2.52
CA LYS A 311 -29.03 13.83 -3.11
C LYS A 311 -29.75 15.15 -3.43
N GLU A 312 -29.30 16.24 -2.82
CA GLU A 312 -29.92 17.57 -2.85
C GLU A 312 -28.83 18.62 -3.10
N GLY A 313 -28.42 18.78 -4.35
CA GLY A 313 -27.44 19.77 -4.74
C GLY A 313 -27.84 20.51 -6.02
N PRO A 314 -27.05 21.50 -6.44
CA PRO A 314 -27.39 22.34 -7.59
C PRO A 314 -27.02 21.71 -8.94
N PHE A 315 -26.25 20.62 -8.93
CA PHE A 315 -25.68 20.04 -10.16
C PHE A 315 -26.48 18.83 -10.60
N ASP A 316 -26.75 18.75 -11.90
CA ASP A 316 -27.50 17.65 -12.49
C ASP A 316 -26.61 16.58 -13.14
N ILE A 317 -27.16 15.38 -13.36
CA ILE A 317 -26.42 14.26 -13.97
C ILE A 317 -25.80 14.60 -15.34
N THR A 318 -26.38 15.53 -16.11
CA THR A 318 -25.74 16.02 -17.34
C THR A 318 -24.51 16.86 -17.09
N THR A 319 -24.53 17.73 -16.07
CA THR A 319 -23.36 18.49 -15.63
C THR A 319 -22.26 17.55 -15.16
N PHE A 320 -22.62 16.46 -14.45
CA PHE A 320 -21.67 15.41 -14.12
C PHE A 320 -21.07 14.76 -15.39
N GLY A 321 -21.89 14.47 -16.41
CA GLY A 321 -21.46 13.89 -17.69
C GLY A 321 -20.47 14.73 -18.50
N ARG A 322 -20.42 16.05 -18.29
CA ARG A 322 -19.41 16.93 -18.90
C ARG A 322 -18.01 16.63 -18.39
N VAL A 323 -17.88 16.11 -17.17
CA VAL A 323 -16.58 15.79 -16.58
C VAL A 323 -15.89 14.65 -17.33
N PRO A 324 -16.45 13.43 -17.43
CA PRO A 324 -15.83 12.36 -18.20
C PRO A 324 -15.71 12.71 -19.69
N GLU A 325 -16.67 13.42 -20.30
CA GLU A 325 -16.53 13.86 -21.69
C GLU A 325 -15.29 14.73 -21.91
N ALA A 326 -15.08 15.74 -21.06
CA ALA A 326 -13.93 16.62 -21.18
C ALA A 326 -12.62 15.91 -20.81
N VAL A 327 -12.62 14.99 -19.85
CA VAL A 327 -11.45 14.12 -19.54
C VAL A 327 -11.08 13.28 -20.76
N PHE A 328 -12.05 12.61 -21.40
CA PHE A 328 -11.82 11.84 -22.62
C PHE A 328 -11.26 12.70 -23.74
N ARG A 329 -11.83 13.91 -23.93
CA ARG A 329 -11.34 14.85 -24.94
C ARG A 329 -9.91 15.29 -24.67
N SER A 330 -9.54 15.50 -23.40
CA SER A 330 -8.16 15.82 -23.01
C SER A 330 -7.20 14.68 -23.31
N VAL A 331 -7.54 13.45 -22.95
CA VAL A 331 -6.69 12.28 -23.23
C VAL A 331 -6.60 11.99 -24.73
N ASN A 332 -7.68 12.19 -25.48
CA ASN A 332 -7.70 12.03 -26.94
C ASN A 332 -6.67 12.91 -27.66
N ASN A 333 -6.35 14.08 -27.10
CA ASN A 333 -5.35 14.98 -27.67
C ASN A 333 -3.90 14.53 -27.47
N LEU A 334 -3.66 13.55 -26.61
CA LEU A 334 -2.32 13.01 -26.41
C LEU A 334 -1.83 12.35 -27.70
N LEU A 335 -0.59 12.64 -28.09
CA LEU A 335 0.09 11.98 -29.20
C LEU A 335 0.91 10.79 -28.74
N GLU A 336 1.22 10.74 -27.45
CA GLU A 336 2.04 9.72 -26.81
C GLU A 336 1.40 9.37 -25.47
N LYS A 337 1.68 8.17 -24.98
CA LYS A 337 1.29 7.74 -23.63
C LYS A 337 1.77 8.72 -22.56
N PHE A 338 1.04 8.82 -21.45
CA PHE A 338 1.42 9.63 -20.29
C PHE A 338 2.87 9.41 -19.86
N HIS A 339 3.69 10.47 -19.90
CA HIS A 339 5.11 10.40 -19.51
C HIS A 339 5.67 11.67 -18.86
N GLN A 340 5.05 12.84 -19.06
CA GLN A 340 5.63 14.12 -18.60
C GLN A 340 5.42 14.39 -17.10
N SER A 341 4.28 13.98 -16.54
CA SER A 341 3.95 14.24 -15.12
C SER A 341 4.41 13.13 -14.16
N PHE A 342 4.17 13.36 -12.87
CA PHE A 342 4.56 12.44 -11.79
C PHE A 342 3.67 11.19 -11.70
N PHE A 343 4.31 10.04 -11.46
CA PHE A 343 3.65 8.78 -11.07
C PHE A 343 3.77 8.48 -9.57
N PHE A 344 4.53 9.30 -8.84
CA PHE A 344 4.78 9.12 -7.41
C PHE A 344 4.59 10.46 -6.70
N TYR A 345 3.43 10.63 -6.06
CA TYR A 345 3.01 11.86 -5.41
C TYR A 345 2.05 11.57 -4.26
N LEU A 346 1.91 12.56 -3.36
CA LEU A 346 0.87 12.61 -2.34
C LEU A 346 0.05 13.87 -2.54
N LEU A 347 -1.28 13.77 -2.47
CA LEU A 347 -2.19 14.91 -2.53
C LEU A 347 -2.56 15.35 -1.12
N LEU A 348 -2.38 16.63 -0.84
CA LEU A 348 -2.78 17.29 0.41
C LEU A 348 -4.15 17.97 0.25
N ALA A 349 -4.50 18.31 -0.99
CA ALA A 349 -5.78 18.85 -1.42
C ALA A 349 -5.92 18.62 -2.94
N PRO A 350 -7.10 18.83 -3.56
CA PRO A 350 -7.26 18.75 -5.01
C PRO A 350 -6.24 19.60 -5.79
N ARG A 351 -5.78 20.71 -5.18
CA ARG A 351 -4.84 21.65 -5.79
C ARG A 351 -3.42 21.60 -5.22
N TYR A 352 -3.13 20.71 -4.27
CA TYR A 352 -1.83 20.67 -3.59
C TYR A 352 -1.24 19.27 -3.58
N PHE A 353 0.00 19.15 -4.04
CA PHE A 353 0.72 17.88 -4.09
C PHE A 353 2.15 18.00 -3.56
N VAL A 354 2.68 16.86 -3.14
CA VAL A 354 4.08 16.66 -2.73
C VAL A 354 4.68 15.57 -3.61
N SER A 355 5.84 15.83 -4.19
CA SER A 355 6.55 14.87 -5.06
C SER A 355 7.33 13.81 -4.26
N ILE A 356 7.67 12.71 -4.92
CA ILE A 356 8.46 11.60 -4.34
C ILE A 356 9.70 12.04 -3.57
N ALA A 357 10.48 12.99 -4.10
CA ALA A 357 11.72 13.43 -3.46
C ALA A 357 11.49 14.03 -2.06
N SER A 358 10.29 14.58 -1.81
CA SER A 358 9.97 15.28 -0.58
C SER A 358 9.44 14.33 0.50
N TYR A 359 8.63 13.32 0.15
CA TYR A 359 8.05 12.39 1.14
C TYR A 359 8.89 11.13 1.38
N LEU A 360 9.69 10.69 0.40
CA LEU A 360 10.52 9.48 0.51
C LEU A 360 11.45 9.47 1.74
N PRO A 361 12.08 10.60 2.16
CA PRO A 361 12.92 10.64 3.35
C PRO A 361 12.24 10.10 4.62
N ALA A 362 10.91 10.25 4.75
CA ALA A 362 10.16 9.78 5.92
C ALA A 362 10.29 8.26 6.12
N ALA A 363 10.14 7.47 5.05
CA ALA A 363 10.28 6.02 5.11
C ALA A 363 11.74 5.56 5.08
N VAL A 364 12.65 6.31 4.43
CA VAL A 364 14.10 6.06 4.49
C VAL A 364 14.60 6.17 5.93
N ALA A 365 14.08 7.10 6.72
CA ALA A 365 14.45 7.26 8.12
C ALA A 365 14.10 6.04 8.98
N TYR A 366 13.02 5.31 8.69
CA TYR A 366 12.73 4.03 9.35
C TYR A 366 13.69 2.92 8.94
N SER A 367 14.02 2.81 7.65
CA SER A 367 15.06 1.87 7.22
C SER A 367 16.39 2.17 7.92
N ALA A 368 16.82 3.44 7.95
CA ALA A 368 18.02 3.84 8.65
C ALA A 368 17.97 3.51 10.16
N ALA A 369 16.81 3.67 10.80
CA ALA A 369 16.63 3.27 12.20
C ALA A 369 16.92 1.77 12.41
N PHE A 370 16.40 0.89 11.54
CA PHE A 370 16.64 -0.54 11.62
C PHE A 370 18.09 -0.93 11.28
N ILE A 371 18.76 -0.24 10.35
CA ILE A 371 20.21 -0.46 10.08
C ILE A 371 21.03 -0.10 11.32
N LEU A 372 20.76 1.04 11.94
CA LEU A 372 21.47 1.49 13.13
C LEU A 372 21.23 0.55 14.32
N ALA A 373 19.98 0.09 14.50
CA ALA A 373 19.64 -0.91 15.51
C ALA A 373 20.30 -2.28 15.23
N SER A 374 20.40 -2.68 13.97
CA SER A 374 21.10 -3.90 13.56
C SER A 374 22.60 -3.83 13.90
N LEU A 375 23.23 -2.69 13.59
CA LEU A 375 24.65 -2.47 13.86
C LEU A 375 24.96 -2.43 15.36
N ASP A 376 24.13 -1.76 16.17
CA ASP A 376 24.26 -1.76 17.63
C ASP A 376 24.21 -3.18 18.20
N ASN A 377 23.26 -4.00 17.75
CA ASN A 377 23.15 -5.39 18.18
C ASN A 377 24.30 -6.26 17.68
N PHE A 378 24.81 -6.05 16.46
CA PHE A 378 26.00 -6.73 15.96
C PHE A 378 27.22 -6.49 16.86
N LEU A 379 27.45 -5.22 17.26
CA LEU A 379 28.55 -4.84 18.13
C LEU A 379 28.41 -5.41 19.53
N LYS A 380 27.19 -5.43 20.08
CA LYS A 380 26.90 -6.07 21.38
C LYS A 380 27.13 -7.57 21.34
N SER A 381 26.75 -8.24 20.25
CA SER A 381 27.05 -9.66 20.01
C SER A 381 28.57 -9.91 20.10
N ASN A 382 29.38 -9.13 19.37
CA ASN A 382 30.84 -9.34 19.32
C ASN A 382 31.53 -9.17 20.68
N LYS A 383 30.97 -8.36 21.59
CA LYS A 383 31.49 -8.23 22.97
C LYS A 383 31.24 -9.48 23.83
N HIS A 384 30.20 -10.23 23.52
CA HIS A 384 29.78 -11.43 24.27
C HIS A 384 30.15 -12.74 23.56
N LEU A 385 30.86 -12.67 22.41
CA LEU A 385 31.33 -13.84 21.70
C LEU A 385 32.42 -14.57 22.52
N PRO A 386 32.38 -15.91 22.59
CA PRO A 386 33.45 -16.68 23.22
C PRO A 386 34.76 -16.55 22.41
N MET A 387 35.90 -16.54 23.10
CA MET A 387 37.23 -16.44 22.46
C MET A 387 37.56 -17.62 21.51
N GLY A 388 36.89 -18.78 21.68
CA GLY A 388 37.09 -19.94 20.82
C GLY A 388 36.35 -19.82 19.48
N ALA A 389 37.10 -19.85 18.37
CA ALA A 389 36.56 -19.73 17.01
C ALA A 389 35.43 -20.75 16.71
N ASN A 390 35.58 -22.00 17.18
CA ASN A 390 34.57 -23.04 17.01
C ASN A 390 33.26 -22.74 17.75
N ALA A 391 33.34 -22.15 18.95
CA ALA A 391 32.17 -21.79 19.74
C ALA A 391 31.46 -20.56 19.13
N ALA A 392 32.22 -19.58 18.67
CA ALA A 392 31.70 -18.43 17.93
C ALA A 392 31.00 -18.85 16.64
N PHE A 393 31.62 -19.74 15.86
CA PHE A 393 31.02 -20.28 14.63
C PHE A 393 29.71 -21.03 14.90
N ARG A 394 29.65 -21.86 15.94
CA ARG A 394 28.41 -22.57 16.34
C ARG A 394 27.28 -21.61 16.68
N ILE A 395 27.57 -20.53 17.41
CA ILE A 395 26.57 -19.51 17.74
C ILE A 395 26.05 -18.84 16.45
N SER A 396 26.95 -18.40 15.57
CA SER A 396 26.55 -17.78 14.29
C SER A 396 25.77 -18.73 13.38
N LEU A 397 26.16 -20.02 13.33
CA LEU A 397 25.43 -21.04 12.58
C LEU A 397 24.03 -21.25 13.15
N ASN A 398 23.89 -21.36 14.47
CA ASN A 398 22.59 -21.48 15.13
C ASN A 398 21.71 -20.24 14.89
N THR A 399 22.29 -19.04 14.90
CA THR A 399 21.55 -17.81 14.55
C THR A 399 21.04 -17.89 13.11
N ALA A 400 21.89 -18.26 12.15
CA ALA A 400 21.50 -18.38 10.75
C ALA A 400 20.40 -19.44 10.53
N THR A 401 20.51 -20.61 11.16
CA THR A 401 19.49 -21.66 11.06
C THR A 401 18.17 -21.24 11.70
N THR A 402 18.21 -20.51 12.81
CA THR A 402 17.00 -19.98 13.46
C THR A 402 16.29 -18.94 12.58
N PHE A 403 17.06 -18.06 11.92
CA PHE A 403 16.50 -17.09 10.98
C PHE A 403 15.89 -17.77 9.75
N VAL A 404 16.60 -18.72 9.13
CA VAL A 404 16.08 -19.51 8.00
C VAL A 404 14.83 -20.28 8.40
N GLY A 405 14.80 -20.90 9.59
CA GLY A 405 13.62 -21.56 10.12
C GLY A 405 12.44 -20.60 10.31
N SER A 406 12.68 -19.39 10.81
CA SER A 406 11.66 -18.35 10.97
C SER A 406 11.11 -17.89 9.61
N PHE A 407 11.97 -17.76 8.60
CA PHE A 407 11.57 -17.43 7.24
C PHE A 407 10.72 -18.52 6.60
N LEU A 408 11.16 -19.78 6.67
CA LEU A 408 10.42 -20.94 6.15
C LEU A 408 9.07 -21.13 6.85
N ALA A 409 9.02 -20.96 8.17
CA ALA A 409 7.77 -21.01 8.93
C ALA A 409 6.80 -19.92 8.48
N SER A 410 7.30 -18.71 8.23
CA SER A 410 6.46 -17.59 7.77
C SER A 410 5.95 -17.79 6.34
N PHE A 411 6.79 -18.34 5.46
CA PHE A 411 6.37 -18.76 4.12
C PHE A 411 5.31 -19.86 4.20
N PHE A 412 5.49 -20.88 5.05
CA PHE A 412 4.50 -21.94 5.25
C PHE A 412 3.16 -21.39 5.76
N ILE A 413 3.19 -20.47 6.73
CA ILE A 413 1.97 -19.77 7.20
C ILE A 413 1.29 -19.05 6.04
N SER A 414 2.04 -18.34 5.19
CA SER A 414 1.47 -17.63 4.04
C SER A 414 0.72 -18.56 3.09
N GLN A 415 1.26 -19.77 2.83
CA GLN A 415 0.68 -20.76 1.92
C GLN A 415 -0.52 -21.50 2.54
N VAL A 416 -0.42 -21.92 3.80
CA VAL A 416 -1.50 -22.63 4.50
C VAL A 416 -2.76 -21.77 4.56
N PHE A 417 -2.62 -20.49 4.88
CA PHE A 417 -3.77 -19.60 5.02
C PHE A 417 -4.39 -19.15 3.69
N LEU A 418 -3.73 -19.36 2.55
CA LEU A 418 -4.40 -19.24 1.24
C LEU A 418 -5.50 -20.28 1.06
N GLN A 419 -5.35 -21.46 1.68
CA GLN A 419 -6.31 -22.56 1.60
C GLN A 419 -7.22 -22.61 2.83
N TRP A 420 -6.66 -22.40 4.03
CA TRP A 420 -7.38 -22.48 5.30
C TRP A 420 -7.63 -21.09 5.90
N GLN A 421 -8.70 -20.44 5.43
CA GLN A 421 -9.06 -19.07 5.81
C GLN A 421 -9.73 -19.00 7.21
N LYS A 422 -8.96 -19.25 8.27
CA LYS A 422 -9.42 -19.12 9.68
C LYS A 422 -8.66 -18.00 10.40
N PRO A 423 -9.00 -16.72 10.19
CA PRO A 423 -8.21 -15.57 10.67
C PRO A 423 -8.07 -15.52 12.20
N LEU A 424 -9.09 -15.98 12.94
CA LEU A 424 -9.02 -16.09 14.41
C LEU A 424 -7.90 -17.02 14.87
N ALA A 425 -7.73 -18.18 14.22
CA ALA A 425 -6.69 -19.13 14.59
C ALA A 425 -5.30 -18.54 14.37
N LEU A 426 -5.11 -17.79 13.28
CA LEU A 426 -3.84 -17.10 12.98
C LEU A 426 -3.49 -16.08 14.05
N VAL A 427 -4.43 -15.20 14.39
CA VAL A 427 -4.22 -14.12 15.37
C VAL A 427 -4.02 -14.66 16.77
N LEU A 428 -4.76 -15.70 17.17
CA LEU A 428 -4.56 -16.34 18.46
C LEU A 428 -3.21 -17.06 18.53
N ALA A 429 -2.83 -17.82 17.50
CA ALA A 429 -1.53 -18.50 17.47
C ALA A 429 -0.36 -17.50 17.50
N SER A 430 -0.44 -16.41 16.72
CA SER A 430 0.60 -15.37 16.72
C SER A 430 0.61 -14.57 18.02
N GLY A 431 -0.56 -14.36 18.64
CA GLY A 431 -0.71 -13.74 19.96
C GLY A 431 -0.07 -14.58 21.06
N LEU A 432 -0.30 -15.90 21.06
CA LEU A 432 0.37 -16.84 21.98
C LEU A 432 1.89 -16.81 21.82
N LEU A 433 2.40 -16.70 20.58
CA LEU A 433 3.84 -16.56 20.32
C LEU A 433 4.43 -15.28 20.94
N SER A 434 3.62 -14.23 21.10
CA SER A 434 4.03 -12.98 21.74
C SER A 434 4.23 -13.13 23.26
N LEU A 435 3.67 -14.19 23.88
CA LEU A 435 3.78 -14.48 25.31
C LEU A 435 5.03 -15.28 25.68
N ILE A 436 5.84 -15.72 24.70
CA ILE A 436 7.10 -16.44 24.91
C ILE A 436 7.98 -15.86 26.03
N PRO A 437 8.19 -14.53 26.14
CA PRO A 437 9.04 -13.95 27.18
C PRO A 437 8.63 -14.22 28.63
N LEU A 438 7.37 -14.63 28.87
CA LEU A 438 6.81 -14.87 30.20
C LEU A 438 6.99 -16.32 30.68
N PHE A 439 7.13 -17.26 29.76
CA PHE A 439 7.20 -18.67 30.11
C PHE A 439 8.64 -19.11 30.35
N PRO A 440 8.93 -19.82 31.46
CA PRO A 440 10.23 -20.43 31.66
C PRO A 440 10.43 -21.52 30.62
N THR A 441 11.39 -21.34 29.71
CA THR A 441 11.75 -22.33 28.70
C THR A 441 13.08 -22.99 29.06
N ASP A 442 13.19 -24.30 28.85
CA ASP A 442 14.47 -25.02 28.97
C ASP A 442 15.49 -24.63 27.88
N ILE A 443 15.00 -23.98 26.80
CA ILE A 443 15.81 -23.42 25.72
C ILE A 443 16.51 -22.16 26.22
N LYS A 444 17.82 -22.30 26.48
CA LYS A 444 18.67 -21.23 27.01
C LYS A 444 19.50 -20.63 25.87
N LEU A 445 19.16 -19.41 25.43
CA LEU A 445 19.98 -18.69 24.45
C LEU A 445 21.19 -18.03 25.11
N SER A 446 22.31 -18.02 24.38
CA SER A 446 23.47 -17.18 24.72
C SER A 446 23.13 -15.71 24.45
N LEU A 447 23.64 -14.82 25.31
CA LEU A 447 23.51 -13.37 25.16
C LEU A 447 24.05 -12.89 23.79
N ALA A 448 25.13 -13.52 23.30
CA ALA A 448 25.65 -13.26 21.96
C ALA A 448 24.64 -13.64 20.87
N GLN A 449 24.01 -14.83 20.98
CA GLN A 449 23.02 -15.32 20.02
C GLN A 449 21.78 -14.41 19.97
N SER A 450 21.25 -13.97 21.10
CA SER A 450 20.12 -13.03 21.15
C SER A 450 20.40 -11.72 20.40
N HIS A 451 21.61 -11.17 20.56
CA HIS A 451 22.02 -9.98 19.84
C HIS A 451 22.24 -10.23 18.34
N GLN A 452 22.81 -11.37 17.96
CA GLN A 452 22.93 -11.73 16.53
C GLN A 452 21.55 -11.90 15.87
N LEU A 453 20.58 -12.52 16.55
CA LEU A 453 19.21 -12.69 16.04
C LEU A 453 18.54 -11.34 15.78
N LYS A 454 18.62 -10.40 16.75
CA LYS A 454 18.14 -9.03 16.58
C LYS A 454 18.83 -8.31 15.42
N SER A 455 20.16 -8.48 15.31
CA SER A 455 20.94 -7.88 14.23
C SER A 455 20.46 -8.34 12.85
N ILE A 456 20.35 -9.66 12.63
CA ILE A 456 19.89 -10.23 11.35
C ILE A 456 18.45 -9.80 11.06
N ALA A 457 17.56 -9.86 12.06
CA ALA A 457 16.16 -9.48 11.90
C ALA A 457 15.99 -8.01 11.49
N PHE A 458 16.69 -7.08 12.15
CA PHE A 458 16.62 -5.66 11.79
C PHE A 458 17.32 -5.35 10.47
N SER A 459 18.41 -6.04 10.11
CA SER A 459 19.00 -5.89 8.77
C SER A 459 18.06 -6.38 7.68
N TYR A 460 17.39 -7.52 7.91
CA TYR A 460 16.41 -8.07 6.97
C TYR A 460 15.24 -7.11 6.78
N LEU A 461 14.64 -6.65 7.88
CA LEU A 461 13.54 -5.70 7.85
C LEU A 461 13.94 -4.40 7.14
N SER A 462 15.15 -3.89 7.38
CA SER A 462 15.64 -2.73 6.64
C SER A 462 15.71 -2.99 5.13
N VAL A 463 16.26 -4.13 4.70
CA VAL A 463 16.33 -4.46 3.26
C VAL A 463 14.93 -4.51 2.66
N VAL A 464 13.99 -5.19 3.33
CA VAL A 464 12.58 -5.24 2.91
C VAL A 464 11.99 -3.83 2.78
N LEU A 465 12.18 -2.96 3.77
CA LEU A 465 11.68 -1.59 3.73
C LEU A 465 12.33 -0.76 2.61
N THR A 466 13.64 -0.88 2.39
CA THR A 466 14.33 -0.20 1.27
C THR A 466 13.86 -0.65 -0.10
N SER A 467 13.57 -1.94 -0.27
CA SER A 467 13.04 -2.46 -1.53
C SER A 467 11.59 -2.00 -1.74
N LEU A 468 10.80 -1.95 -0.68
CA LEU A 468 9.39 -1.56 -0.75
C LEU A 468 9.19 -0.06 -0.91
N LEU A 469 10.13 0.76 -0.44
CA LEU A 469 10.10 2.23 -0.47
C LEU A 469 9.76 2.84 -1.83
N VAL A 470 10.29 2.26 -2.92
CA VAL A 470 10.06 2.75 -4.30
C VAL A 470 8.77 2.20 -4.89
N VAL A 471 8.41 0.96 -4.52
CA VAL A 471 7.25 0.25 -5.10
C VAL A 471 5.96 0.66 -4.40
N ASN A 472 5.94 0.62 -3.08
CA ASN A 472 4.79 0.96 -2.25
C ASN A 472 5.24 1.71 -0.99
N PHE A 473 5.36 3.03 -1.12
CA PHE A 473 5.73 3.93 -0.03
C PHE A 473 4.83 3.76 1.20
N ALA A 474 3.51 3.66 0.99
CA ALA A 474 2.55 3.62 2.09
C ALA A 474 2.71 2.37 2.97
N LEU A 475 2.93 1.20 2.36
CA LEU A 475 3.24 -0.02 3.09
C LEU A 475 4.63 0.03 3.74
N ALA A 476 5.66 0.56 3.07
CA ALA A 476 6.99 0.70 3.66
C ALA A 476 6.96 1.61 4.90
N PHE A 477 6.32 2.77 4.81
CA PHE A 477 6.15 3.67 5.93
C PHE A 477 5.33 3.03 7.06
N GLY A 478 4.21 2.39 6.72
CA GLY A 478 3.31 1.74 7.69
C GLY A 478 3.98 0.60 8.46
N ILE A 479 4.64 -0.33 7.75
CA ILE A 479 5.40 -1.43 8.36
C ILE A 479 6.56 -0.86 9.20
N GLY A 480 7.28 0.13 8.67
CA GLY A 480 8.37 0.79 9.38
C GLY A 480 7.92 1.40 10.71
N LEU A 481 6.83 2.17 10.70
CA LEU A 481 6.22 2.79 11.88
C LEU A 481 5.73 1.75 12.90
N LEU A 482 4.99 0.73 12.45
CA LEU A 482 4.39 -0.26 13.34
C LEU A 482 5.41 -1.26 13.89
N ALA A 483 6.48 -1.55 13.15
CA ALA A 483 7.58 -2.40 13.60
C ALA A 483 8.62 -1.64 14.44
N PHE A 484 8.68 -0.30 14.35
CA PHE A 484 9.69 0.52 15.03
C PHE A 484 9.82 0.25 16.55
N PRO A 485 8.73 0.04 17.33
CA PRO A 485 8.84 -0.29 18.75
C PRO A 485 9.64 -1.56 19.05
N MET A 486 9.87 -2.45 18.06
CA MET A 486 10.68 -3.66 18.22
C MET A 486 12.12 -3.36 18.64
N ILE A 487 12.66 -2.18 18.28
CA ILE A 487 14.03 -1.77 18.62
C ILE A 487 14.21 -1.65 20.15
N PHE A 488 13.12 -1.42 20.91
CA PHE A 488 13.17 -1.29 22.36
C PHE A 488 13.16 -2.62 23.13
N LEU A 489 13.09 -3.77 22.45
CA LEU A 489 13.15 -5.08 23.10
C LEU A 489 14.50 -5.33 23.76
N ALA A 490 14.47 -5.56 25.07
CA ALA A 490 15.63 -5.98 25.84
C ALA A 490 15.76 -7.50 25.86
N ASN A 491 16.87 -8.04 26.37
CA ASN A 491 16.95 -9.47 26.68
C ASN A 491 16.24 -9.72 28.01
N THR A 492 15.51 -10.83 28.14
CA THR A 492 14.75 -11.14 29.35
C THR A 492 15.70 -11.63 30.45
N VAL A 493 15.83 -10.80 31.48
CA VAL A 493 16.64 -11.08 32.67
C VAL A 493 15.77 -11.17 33.92
N SER A 494 14.61 -10.49 33.89
CA SER A 494 13.66 -10.39 35.00
C SER A 494 12.23 -10.57 34.52
N PRO A 495 11.28 -10.94 35.40
CA PRO A 495 9.86 -11.04 35.03
C PRO A 495 9.30 -9.69 34.55
N ARG A 496 9.76 -8.56 35.12
CA ARG A 496 9.38 -7.20 34.67
C ARG A 496 9.79 -6.93 33.22
N THR A 497 11.00 -7.34 32.83
CA THR A 497 11.45 -7.25 31.44
C THR A 497 10.70 -8.19 30.51
N GLY A 498 10.27 -9.36 31.01
CA GLY A 498 9.39 -10.29 30.28
C GLY A 498 8.05 -9.63 29.92
N ILE A 499 7.37 -9.03 30.90
CA ILE A 499 6.10 -8.31 30.68
C ILE A 499 6.26 -7.17 29.67
N LYS A 500 7.31 -6.35 29.81
CA LYS A 500 7.60 -5.26 28.87
C LYS A 500 7.81 -5.80 27.44
N ASN A 501 8.62 -6.85 27.28
CA ASN A 501 8.90 -7.43 25.98
C ASN A 501 7.64 -8.05 25.36
N THR A 502 6.81 -8.73 26.14
CA THR A 502 5.52 -9.26 25.67
C THR A 502 4.60 -8.15 25.18
N ALA A 503 4.47 -7.05 25.93
CA ALA A 503 3.68 -5.89 25.48
C ALA A 503 4.18 -5.32 24.16
N LEU A 504 5.50 -5.19 23.98
CA LEU A 504 6.11 -4.75 22.73
C LEU A 504 5.89 -5.75 21.59
N LEU A 505 6.03 -7.05 21.84
CA LEU A 505 5.80 -8.09 20.83
C LEU A 505 4.35 -8.10 20.34
N VAL A 506 3.38 -7.98 21.25
CA VAL A 506 1.96 -7.86 20.89
C VAL A 506 1.72 -6.59 20.07
N LEU A 507 2.29 -5.46 20.49
CA LEU A 507 2.16 -4.17 19.81
C LEU A 507 2.77 -4.15 18.41
N THR A 508 3.78 -4.99 18.15
CA THR A 508 4.49 -5.03 16.85
C THR A 508 4.16 -6.28 16.03
N ASN A 509 3.21 -7.10 16.49
CA ASN A 509 2.84 -8.33 15.82
C ASN A 509 2.15 -8.00 14.48
N PRO A 510 2.63 -8.51 13.33
CA PRO A 510 2.12 -8.10 12.02
C PRO A 510 0.60 -8.23 11.88
N PHE A 511 0.03 -9.35 12.36
CA PHE A 511 -1.40 -9.62 12.21
C PHE A 511 -2.24 -8.81 13.19
N ILE A 512 -1.80 -8.67 14.45
CA ILE A 512 -2.50 -7.85 15.44
C ILE A 512 -2.46 -6.38 15.01
N CYS A 513 -1.31 -5.88 14.55
CA CYS A 513 -1.15 -4.54 14.01
C CYS A 513 -2.07 -4.27 12.82
N SER A 514 -2.11 -5.17 11.83
CA SER A 514 -3.01 -5.01 10.68
C SER A 514 -4.48 -4.97 11.11
N CYS A 515 -4.90 -5.86 12.02
CA CYS A 515 -6.26 -5.85 12.55
C CYS A 515 -6.57 -4.58 13.36
N LEU A 516 -5.67 -4.13 14.24
CA LEU A 516 -5.86 -2.90 15.00
C LEU A 516 -5.93 -1.68 14.08
N PHE A 517 -5.03 -1.59 13.09
CA PHE A 517 -5.04 -0.52 12.11
C PHE A 517 -6.36 -0.48 11.33
N ALA A 518 -6.85 -1.63 10.85
CA ALA A 518 -8.13 -1.73 10.17
C ALA A 518 -9.29 -1.27 11.05
N ASN A 519 -9.37 -1.78 12.29
CA ASN A 519 -10.47 -1.44 13.21
C ASN A 519 -10.47 0.04 13.63
N ILE A 520 -9.31 0.67 13.72
CA ILE A 520 -9.20 2.09 14.10
C ILE A 520 -9.53 2.99 12.91
N PHE A 521 -9.01 2.66 11.73
CA PHE A 521 -9.01 3.59 10.60
C PHE A 521 -9.98 3.24 9.49
N GLU A 522 -10.52 2.03 9.39
CA GLU A 522 -11.42 1.61 8.30
C GLU A 522 -12.65 0.89 8.85
N SER A 523 -13.73 1.65 9.06
CA SER A 523 -14.98 1.15 9.65
C SER A 523 -15.67 0.07 8.81
N GLN A 524 -15.36 -0.01 7.51
CA GLN A 524 -15.89 -1.03 6.60
C GLN A 524 -15.25 -2.42 6.79
N LEU A 525 -14.18 -2.54 7.59
CA LEU A 525 -13.46 -3.79 7.82
C LEU A 525 -13.45 -4.18 9.31
N PRO A 526 -14.59 -4.60 9.88
CA PRO A 526 -14.68 -4.91 11.29
C PRO A 526 -13.92 -6.18 11.69
N ASN A 527 -13.42 -6.18 12.93
CA ASN A 527 -12.81 -7.31 13.63
C ASN A 527 -11.55 -7.86 12.94
N LEU A 528 -11.67 -9.03 12.31
CA LEU A 528 -10.58 -9.78 11.69
C LEU A 528 -10.75 -9.93 10.17
N GLU A 529 -11.71 -9.21 9.58
CA GLU A 529 -12.04 -9.32 8.15
C GLU A 529 -10.87 -8.89 7.26
N ILE A 530 -9.98 -8.02 7.75
CA ILE A 530 -8.79 -7.60 6.99
C ILE A 530 -7.93 -8.79 6.55
N ILE A 531 -7.80 -9.85 7.36
CA ILE A 531 -6.98 -11.01 6.99
C ILE A 531 -7.61 -11.78 5.84
N SER A 532 -8.93 -12.01 5.87
CA SER A 532 -9.64 -12.62 4.74
C SER A 532 -9.55 -11.75 3.49
N ARG A 533 -9.65 -10.42 3.63
CA ARG A 533 -9.58 -9.47 2.51
C ARG A 533 -8.19 -9.38 1.91
N LEU A 534 -7.13 -9.49 2.71
CA LEU A 534 -5.74 -9.59 2.22
C LEU A 534 -5.55 -10.82 1.33
N ILE A 535 -6.13 -11.95 1.73
CA ILE A 535 -6.05 -13.20 0.98
C ILE A 535 -6.90 -13.14 -0.30
N SER A 536 -8.11 -12.59 -0.22
CA SER A 536 -8.96 -12.43 -1.42
C SER A 536 -8.38 -11.42 -2.40
N ALA A 537 -7.78 -10.32 -1.92
CA ALA A 537 -7.09 -9.34 -2.75
C ALA A 537 -5.91 -9.95 -3.52
N TRP A 538 -5.18 -10.90 -2.94
CA TRP A 538 -4.16 -11.65 -3.68
C TRP A 538 -4.78 -12.52 -4.78
N LYS A 539 -5.85 -13.26 -4.48
CA LYS A 539 -6.46 -14.21 -5.44
C LYS A 539 -7.18 -13.51 -6.59
N GLU A 540 -7.94 -12.47 -6.30
CA GLU A 540 -8.83 -11.81 -7.28
C GLU A 540 -8.12 -10.65 -8.03
N LEU A 541 -7.21 -9.95 -7.35
CA LEU A 541 -6.62 -8.70 -7.85
C LEU A 541 -5.09 -8.78 -8.01
N GLY A 542 -4.44 -9.87 -7.61
CA GLY A 542 -2.98 -9.96 -7.63
C GLY A 542 -2.28 -8.98 -6.69
N CYS A 543 -2.92 -8.58 -5.59
CA CYS A 543 -2.34 -7.65 -4.59
C CYS A 543 -1.37 -8.38 -3.63
N TRP A 544 -0.14 -7.89 -3.50
CA TRP A 544 0.96 -8.60 -2.83
C TRP A 544 1.03 -8.35 -1.31
N THR A 545 0.15 -7.53 -0.76
CA THR A 545 0.20 -7.08 0.65
C THR A 545 0.20 -8.25 1.65
N TRP A 546 -0.55 -9.33 1.37
CA TRP A 546 -0.53 -10.55 2.20
C TRP A 546 0.88 -11.14 2.34
N PHE A 547 1.59 -11.28 1.22
CA PHE A 547 2.94 -11.82 1.20
C PHE A 547 3.97 -10.85 1.75
N LEU A 548 3.78 -9.54 1.59
CA LEU A 548 4.65 -8.54 2.23
C LEU A 548 4.56 -8.61 3.76
N ILE A 549 3.36 -8.81 4.31
CA ILE A 549 3.18 -8.98 5.76
C ILE A 549 3.80 -10.31 6.21
N CYS A 550 3.47 -11.42 5.53
CA CYS A 550 3.91 -12.76 5.94
C CYS A 550 5.39 -13.04 5.66
N ILE A 551 5.97 -12.55 4.58
CA ILE A 551 7.37 -12.84 4.23
C ILE A 551 8.26 -11.66 4.59
N GLY A 552 7.80 -10.42 4.45
CA GLY A 552 8.60 -9.24 4.76
C GLY A 552 8.69 -8.93 6.25
N TRP A 553 7.56 -8.90 6.96
CA TRP A 553 7.51 -8.46 8.36
C TRP A 553 7.60 -9.62 9.36
N LEU A 554 6.82 -10.68 9.15
CA LEU A 554 6.70 -11.79 10.10
C LEU A 554 8.03 -12.51 10.44
N PRO A 555 8.96 -12.81 9.49
CA PRO A 555 10.21 -13.49 9.85
C PRO A 555 11.08 -12.66 10.79
N ALA A 556 11.15 -11.34 10.57
CA ALA A 556 11.88 -10.42 11.45
C ALA A 556 11.25 -10.41 12.84
N TRP A 557 9.91 -10.38 12.91
CA TRP A 557 9.19 -10.40 14.18
C TRP A 557 9.39 -11.71 14.94
N ILE A 558 9.27 -12.88 14.30
CA ILE A 558 9.52 -14.20 14.92
C ILE A 558 10.96 -14.28 15.43
N THR A 559 11.93 -13.86 14.63
CA THR A 559 13.35 -13.90 15.00
C THR A 559 13.62 -13.02 16.24
N VAL A 560 13.00 -11.84 16.31
CA VAL A 560 13.08 -10.95 17.48
C VAL A 560 12.35 -11.56 18.69
N ALA A 561 11.20 -12.21 18.49
CA ALA A 561 10.50 -12.93 19.56
C ALA A 561 11.37 -14.04 20.15
N ILE A 562 12.02 -14.86 19.33
CA ILE A 562 12.95 -15.91 19.78
C ILE A 562 14.14 -15.30 20.52
N SER A 563 14.68 -14.17 20.06
CA SER A 563 15.79 -13.48 20.74
C SER A 563 15.47 -13.01 22.16
N SER A 564 14.17 -12.88 22.49
CA SER A 564 13.67 -12.42 23.77
C SER A 564 13.42 -13.55 24.79
N LEU A 565 13.75 -14.80 24.44
CA LEU A 565 13.78 -15.91 25.39
C LEU A 565 14.78 -15.67 26.53
N PRO A 566 14.54 -16.22 27.74
CA PRO A 566 15.43 -16.07 28.89
C PRO A 566 16.86 -16.48 28.54
N ALA A 567 17.78 -15.52 28.58
CA ALA A 567 19.19 -15.76 28.27
C ALA A 567 19.93 -16.27 29.50
N VAL A 568 20.87 -17.20 29.32
CA VAL A 568 21.82 -17.57 30.37
C VAL A 568 23.01 -16.63 30.29
N PHE A 569 23.27 -15.91 31.39
CA PHE A 569 24.57 -15.29 31.60
C PHE A 569 25.58 -16.43 31.66
N GLY A 570 26.43 -16.53 30.64
CA GLY A 570 27.57 -17.44 30.70
C GLY A 570 28.31 -17.13 31.99
N GLN A 571 28.42 -18.12 32.87
CA GLN A 571 29.33 -18.05 34.00
C GLN A 571 30.70 -17.71 33.41
N SER A 572 31.20 -16.52 33.72
CA SER A 572 32.64 -16.31 33.76
C SER A 572 33.17 -17.42 34.67
N VAL A 573 33.97 -18.33 34.12
CA VAL A 573 34.67 -19.36 34.88
C VAL A 573 35.67 -18.62 35.78
N VAL A 574 35.21 -18.21 36.96
CA VAL A 574 36.04 -17.80 38.09
C VAL A 574 35.41 -18.42 39.34
N ASP A 575 36.01 -19.56 39.70
CA ASP A 575 36.16 -20.15 41.02
C ASP A 575 34.94 -20.63 41.84
N LYS A 576 34.91 -21.95 42.08
CA LYS A 576 35.11 -22.60 43.40
C LYS A 576 34.60 -24.04 43.36
N THR A 577 35.48 -25.02 43.55
CA THR A 577 35.34 -26.16 44.49
C THR A 577 36.37 -27.27 44.21
N LYS A 578 37.38 -27.38 45.07
CA LYS A 578 37.74 -28.60 45.82
C LYS A 578 38.99 -28.37 46.67
N PRO A 579 38.92 -28.48 48.01
CA PRO A 579 40.03 -28.99 48.80
C PRO A 579 39.94 -30.52 48.80
N LEU A 580 41.01 -31.20 48.39
CA LEU A 580 41.21 -32.61 48.71
C LEU A 580 42.66 -32.75 49.16
N ASP A 581 42.80 -33.05 50.44
CA ASP A 581 44.02 -33.42 51.13
C ASP A 581 44.72 -34.59 50.44
N VAL A 582 46.05 -34.51 50.31
CA VAL A 582 46.96 -35.67 50.42
C VAL A 582 48.24 -35.21 51.12
N ASP A 583 48.64 -36.05 52.05
CA ASP A 583 49.70 -35.99 53.05
C ASP A 583 51.14 -35.86 52.52
N THR A 584 51.96 -35.28 53.41
CA THR A 584 53.33 -35.64 53.83
C THR A 584 54.52 -35.62 52.86
N ASP A 585 55.57 -35.02 53.43
CA ASP A 585 57.01 -35.25 53.25
C ASP A 585 57.81 -34.34 52.31
N ALA A 586 58.93 -33.91 52.89
CA ALA A 586 60.09 -33.21 52.34
C ALA A 586 59.93 -31.71 52.04
N ASP A 587 60.34 -30.89 53.00
CA ASP A 587 61.41 -29.90 52.77
C ASP A 587 61.80 -29.21 54.09
N ALA A 588 62.56 -29.96 54.88
CA ALA A 588 63.64 -29.36 55.65
C ALA A 588 64.81 -29.18 54.69
N ASP A 589 65.04 -27.98 54.17
CA ASP A 589 66.39 -27.43 54.04
C ASP A 589 66.45 -26.02 53.41
N ILE A 590 67.37 -25.23 53.96
CA ILE A 590 67.99 -24.03 53.37
C ILE A 590 67.20 -22.71 53.49
N LYS A 591 67.24 -22.17 54.73
CA LYS A 591 67.71 -20.80 54.96
C LYS A 591 69.23 -20.76 54.74
N LYS A 592 69.69 -20.03 53.72
CA LYS A 592 71.05 -19.48 53.46
C LYS A 592 71.07 -19.11 51.97
N LEU A 593 71.33 -17.90 51.49
CA LEU A 593 72.31 -16.86 51.77
C LEU A 593 71.82 -15.58 51.03
N GLN A 594 72.00 -14.38 51.59
CA GLN A 594 72.97 -13.39 51.10
C GLN A 594 72.94 -13.12 49.60
#